data_AF-A0A524GJA5-F1
#
_entry.id   AF-A0A524GJA5-F1
#
_cell.length_a   1.000
_cell.length_b   1.000
_cell.length_c   1.000
_cell.angle_alpha   90.00
_cell.angle_beta   90.00
_cell.angle_gamma   90.00
#
_symmetry.space_group_name_H-M   'P 1'
#
loop_
_entity.id
_entity.type
_entity.pdbx_description
1 polymer ?
#
loop_
_entity_poly.entity_id
_entity_poly.type
_entity_poly.pdbx_seq_one_letter_code
_entity_poly.pdbx_strand_id
1 'polypeptide(L)' 'MSSKEIYLEDEVFIIEDSGGEMPEVALHSSLYFLCSDPEGPGLSLKKQDRLPLKKAVINRYQTIILRDLQPENRKK' A
#
# COMPACT_ATOMS: atom_id res chain seq x y z
N MET A 1 17.20 6.78 -7.93
CA MET A 1 16.40 5.78 -7.19
C MET A 1 16.80 4.40 -7.67
N SER A 2 16.96 3.46 -6.75
CA SER A 2 17.17 2.05 -7.04
C SER A 2 15.88 1.39 -7.53
N SER A 3 15.99 0.30 -8.29
CA SER A 3 14.80 -0.45 -8.76
C SER A 3 13.89 -0.89 -7.62
N LYS A 4 14.46 -1.20 -6.45
CA LYS A 4 13.72 -1.56 -5.24
C LYS A 4 12.85 -0.40 -4.72
N GLU A 5 13.38 0.82 -4.69
CA GLU A 5 12.66 1.99 -4.20
C GLU A 5 11.46 2.29 -5.10
N ILE A 6 11.62 2.15 -6.41
CA ILE A 6 10.53 2.33 -7.39
C ILE A 6 9.39 1.35 -7.11
N TYR A 7 9.68 0.05 -6.99
CA TYR A 7 8.64 -0.93 -6.65
C TYR A 7 7.95 -0.65 -5.30
N LEU A 8 8.68 -0.16 -4.31
CA LEU A 8 8.08 0.19 -3.02
C LEU A 8 7.19 1.42 -3.11
N GLU A 9 7.57 2.43 -3.90
CA GLU A 9 6.75 3.62 -4.14
C GLU A 9 5.47 3.27 -4.91
N ASP A 10 5.57 2.42 -5.93
CA ASP A 10 4.43 1.96 -6.71
C ASP A 10 3.43 1.20 -5.83
N GLU A 11 3.92 0.26 -5.01
CA GLU A 11 3.05 -0.50 -4.11
C GLU A 11 2.47 0.35 -2.97
N VAL A 12 3.19 1.37 -2.49
CA VAL A 12 2.63 2.37 -1.55
C VAL A 12 1.45 3.08 -2.20
N PHE A 13 1.61 3.56 -3.43
CA PHE A 13 0.52 4.22 -4.16
C PHE A 13 -0.69 3.29 -4.36
N ILE A 14 -0.44 2.03 -4.71
CA ILE A 14 -1.51 1.03 -4.83
C ILE A 14 -2.26 0.88 -3.52
N ILE A 15 -1.58 0.70 -2.38
CA ILE A 15 -2.24 0.55 -1.07
C ILE A 15 -3.01 1.81 -0.66
N GLU A 16 -2.44 3.00 -0.88
CA GLU A 16 -3.06 4.26 -0.45
C GLU A 16 -4.26 4.66 -1.31
N ASP A 17 -4.22 4.41 -2.60
CA ASP A 17 -5.18 5.00 -3.54
C ASP A 17 -6.05 3.95 -4.25
N SER A 18 -5.43 2.86 -4.70
CA SER A 18 -6.05 1.87 -5.59
C SER A 18 -6.51 0.57 -4.89
N GLY A 19 -6.11 0.36 -3.64
CA GLY A 19 -6.26 -0.90 -2.91
C GLY A 19 -7.67 -1.24 -2.39
N GLY A 20 -8.68 -0.47 -2.80
CA GLY A 20 -10.07 -0.68 -2.41
C GLY A 20 -10.37 -0.31 -0.95
N GLU A 21 -11.27 -1.06 -0.32
CA GLU A 21 -11.80 -0.82 1.04
C GLU A 21 -11.14 -1.68 2.13
N MET A 22 -10.24 -2.60 1.76
CA MET A 22 -9.54 -3.50 2.69
C MET A 22 -8.02 -3.28 2.61
N PRO A 23 -7.49 -2.25 3.29
CA PRO A 23 -6.06 -1.89 3.26
C PRO A 23 -5.12 -3.04 3.64
N GLU A 24 -5.55 -3.92 4.54
CA GLU A 24 -4.79 -5.10 4.95
C GLU A 24 -4.63 -6.11 3.81
N VAL A 25 -5.67 -6.30 2.99
CA VAL A 25 -5.61 -7.19 1.82
C VAL A 25 -4.69 -6.59 0.76
N ALA A 26 -4.80 -5.28 0.51
CA ALA A 26 -3.89 -4.59 -0.40
C ALA A 26 -2.43 -4.74 0.04
N LEU A 27 -2.12 -4.55 1.32
CA LEU A 27 -0.78 -4.78 1.86
C LEU A 27 -0.30 -6.22 1.66
N HIS A 28 -1.16 -7.20 1.91
CA HIS A 28 -0.79 -8.61 1.72
C HIS A 28 -0.54 -8.94 0.25
N SER A 29 -1.35 -8.41 -0.66
CA SER A 29 -1.13 -8.53 -2.11
C SER A 29 0.18 -7.89 -2.55
N SER A 30 0.47 -6.67 -2.09
CA SER A 30 1.75 -6.00 -2.38
C SER A 30 2.94 -6.78 -1.86
N LEU A 31 2.88 -7.30 -0.63
CA LEU A 31 3.97 -8.12 -0.08
C LEU A 31 4.17 -9.43 -0.86
N TYR A 32 3.08 -10.04 -1.32
CA TYR A 32 3.14 -11.23 -2.17
C TYR A 32 3.79 -10.90 -3.51
N PHE A 33 3.32 -9.87 -4.22
CA PHE A 33 3.91 -9.41 -5.47
C PHE A 33 5.42 -9.12 -5.31
N LEU A 34 5.78 -8.32 -4.32
CA LEU A 34 7.17 -7.91 -4.11
C LEU A 34 8.11 -9.06 -3.77
N CYS A 35 7.65 -10.10 -3.05
CA CYS A 35 8.54 -11.09 -2.44
C CYS A 35 8.39 -12.52 -2.96
N SER A 36 7.24 -12.88 -3.55
CA SER A 36 6.85 -14.29 -3.72
C SER A 36 6.17 -14.60 -5.04
N ASP A 37 5.61 -13.60 -5.71
CA ASP A 37 5.02 -13.78 -7.03
C ASP A 37 6.11 -14.16 -8.06
N PRO A 38 5.93 -15.27 -8.81
CA PRO A 38 6.85 -15.65 -9.89
C PRO A 38 7.05 -14.57 -10.96
N GLU A 39 6.04 -13.73 -11.20
CA GLU A 39 6.10 -12.60 -12.15
C GLU A 39 6.52 -11.29 -11.47
N GLY A 40 6.74 -11.30 -10.15
CA GLY A 40 7.14 -10.15 -9.35
C GLY A 40 8.66 -9.96 -9.25
N PRO A 41 9.12 -8.88 -8.57
CA PRO A 41 10.53 -8.53 -8.51
C PRO A 41 11.39 -9.40 -7.57
N GLY A 42 10.81 -10.36 -6.83
CA GLY A 42 11.55 -11.32 -6.02
C GLY A 42 12.42 -10.69 -4.91
N LEU A 43 11.97 -9.58 -4.34
CA LEU A 43 12.73 -8.78 -3.38
C LEU A 43 12.79 -9.44 -2.00
N SER A 44 13.93 -9.28 -1.33
CA SER A 44 14.07 -9.56 0.10
C SER A 44 13.91 -8.28 0.92
N LEU A 45 12.76 -8.13 1.58
CA LEU A 45 12.41 -6.93 2.34
C LEU A 45 12.76 -7.07 3.83
N LYS A 46 13.62 -6.16 4.31
CA LYS A 46 13.88 -5.94 5.74
C LYS A 46 12.70 -5.20 6.39
N LYS A 47 12.68 -5.19 7.72
CA LYS A 47 11.62 -4.49 8.49
C LYS A 47 11.46 -3.03 8.08
N GLN A 48 12.57 -2.32 7.82
CA GLN A 48 12.56 -0.91 7.42
C GLN A 48 11.90 -0.68 6.06
N ASP A 49 12.05 -1.61 5.11
CA ASP A 49 11.46 -1.51 3.77
C ASP A 49 9.94 -1.65 3.80
N ARG A 50 9.41 -2.31 4.84
CA ARG A 50 7.97 -2.52 5.04
C ARG A 50 7.29 -1.34 5.75
N LEU A 51 8.03 -0.41 6.31
CA LEU A 51 7.46 0.73 7.04
C LEU A 51 6.59 1.63 6.14
N PRO A 52 7.04 2.02 4.92
CA PRO A 52 6.22 2.81 4.01
C PRO A 52 4.89 2.12 3.66
N LEU A 53 4.93 0.82 3.31
CA LEU A 53 3.73 0.03 2.99
C LEU A 53 2.75 -0.04 4.16
N LYS A 54 3.24 -0.14 5.40
CA LYS A 54 2.38 -0.10 6.59
C LYS A 54 1.80 1.28 6.86
N LYS A 55 2.58 2.34 6.59
CA LYS A 55 2.09 3.72 6.71
C LYS A 55 0.98 3.98 5.70
N ALA A 56 1.12 3.47 4.49
CA ALA A 56 0.10 3.52 3.44
C ALA A 56 -1.23 2.92 3.90
N VAL A 57 -1.19 1.75 4.54
CA VAL A 57 -2.38 1.12 5.15
C VAL A 57 -3.07 2.03 6.16
N ILE A 58 -2.30 2.63 7.07
CA ILE A 58 -2.83 3.51 8.11
C ILE A 58 -3.48 4.75 7.47
N ASN A 59 -2.82 5.35 6.49
CA ASN A 59 -3.33 6.50 5.76
C ASN A 59 -4.64 6.16 5.04
N ARG A 60 -4.73 5.01 4.37
CA ARG A 60 -5.95 4.59 3.70
C ARG A 60 -7.11 4.34 4.67
N TYR A 61 -6.86 3.71 5.82
CA TYR A 61 -7.90 3.59 6.86
C TYR A 61 -8.41 4.95 7.31
N GLN A 62 -7.52 5.92 7.55
CA GLN A 62 -7.93 7.27 7.93
C GLN A 62 -8.79 7.92 6.85
N THR A 63 -8.39 7.80 5.58
CA THR A 63 -9.17 8.31 4.45
C THR A 63 -10.57 7.70 4.40
N ILE A 64 -10.69 6.37 4.49
CA ILE A 64 -11.98 5.67 4.47
C ILE A 64 -12.87 6.12 5.64
N ILE A 65 -12.32 6.13 6.86
CA ILE A 65 -13.05 6.54 8.06
C ILE A 65 -13.55 7.98 7.92
N LEU A 66 -12.70 8.91 7.49
CA LEU A 66 -13.07 10.32 7.32
C LEU A 66 -14.09 10.52 6.19
N ARG A 67 -13.99 9.77 5.09
CA ARG A 67 -14.98 9.75 4.01
C ARG A 67 -16.36 9.32 4.49
N ASP A 68 -16.39 8.31 5.35
CA ASP A 68 -17.63 7.72 5.83
C ASP A 68 -18.29 8.60 6.91
N LEU A 69 -17.48 9.16 7.82
CA LEU A 69 -17.94 10.04 8.90
C LEU A 69 -18.33 11.45 8.42
N GLN A 70 -17.66 11.99 7.39
CA GLN A 70 -17.83 13.37 6.96
C GLN A 70 -18.17 13.42 5.46
N PRO A 71 -19.42 13.76 5.10
CA PRO A 71 -19.86 13.79 3.70
C PRO A 71 -19.00 14.66 2.78
N GLU A 72 -18.36 15.70 3.32
CA GLU A 72 -17.48 16.61 2.57
C GLU A 72 -16.26 15.90 1.99
N ASN A 73 -15.83 14.80 2.61
CA ASN A 73 -14.66 14.02 2.20
C ASN A 73 -14.97 12.98 1.10
N ARG A 74 -16.23 12.88 0.63
CA ARG A 74 -16.62 11.91 -0.42
C ARG A 74 -16.22 12.30 -1.85
N LYS A 75 -15.81 13.55 -2.06
CA LYS A 75 -15.53 14.13 -3.40
C LYS A 75 -14.05 14.45 -3.63
N LYS A 76 -13.15 13.98 -2.76
CA LYS A 76 -11.72 14.08 -2.98
C LYS A 76 -11.21 12.81 -3.64
#